data_AF-A0A914JP00-F1
#
_entry.id   AF-A0A914JP00-F1
#
_cell.length_a   1.000
_cell.length_b   1.000
_cell.length_c   1.000
_cell.angle_alpha   90.00
_cell.angle_beta   90.00
_cell.angle_gamma   90.00
#
_symmetry.space_group_name_H-M   'P 1'
#
loop_
_entity.id
_entity.type
_entity.pdbx_description
1 polymer ?
#
loop_
_entity_poly.entity_id
_entity_poly.type
_entity_poly.pdbx_seq_one_letter_code
_entity_poly.pdbx_strand_id
1 'polypeptide(L)'
;MPIKRLKPTEFEFAVMCLQLLWQHPGLETITDETQSISYLCRQQAFNELHYYYTQQLGISNYAVRLGEFMALMVTVEKYIVRRKENMIITELFSPVKVNPALLSATR
;
A
#
# COMPACT_ATOMS: atom_id res chain seq x y z
N MET A 1 10.92 1.00 12.06
CA MET A 1 9.84 0.76 11.06
C MET A 1 9.17 -0.57 11.37
N PRO A 2 7.84 -0.66 11.40
CA PRO A 2 7.14 -1.87 11.83
C PRO A 2 7.49 -3.11 10.98
N ILE A 3 7.77 -2.93 9.68
CA ILE A 3 8.22 -4.01 8.79
C ILE A 3 9.57 -4.64 9.21
N LYS A 4 10.50 -3.85 9.76
CA LYS A 4 11.79 -4.35 10.27
C LYS A 4 11.62 -5.22 11.52
N ARG A 5 10.55 -5.01 12.29
CA ARG A 5 10.21 -5.79 13.47
C ARG A 5 9.56 -7.12 13.08
N LEU A 6 8.62 -7.07 12.14
CA LEU A 6 7.85 -8.26 11.71
C LEU A 6 8.67 -9.27 10.92
N LYS A 7 9.74 -8.80 10.24
CA LYS A 7 10.66 -9.62 9.44
C LYS A 7 9.87 -10.61 8.57
N PRO A 8 9.07 -10.12 7.62
CA PRO A 8 8.30 -10.99 6.76
C PRO A 8 9.25 -11.93 6.00
N THR A 9 8.82 -13.17 5.81
CA THR A 9 9.44 -14.04 4.81
C THR A 9 9.18 -13.49 3.42
N GLU A 10 9.95 -13.94 2.43
CA GLU A 10 9.73 -13.54 1.03
C GLU A 10 8.31 -13.87 0.57
N PHE A 11 7.77 -15.00 1.02
CA PHE A 11 6.41 -15.43 0.72
C PHE A 11 5.35 -14.51 1.33
N GLU A 12 5.48 -14.19 2.61
CA GLU A 12 4.58 -13.23 3.28
C GLU A 12 4.65 -11.84 2.64
N PHE A 13 5.85 -11.40 2.26
CA PHE A 13 6.05 -10.14 1.57
C PHE A 13 5.38 -10.11 0.19
N ALA A 14 5.50 -11.19 -0.58
CA ALA A 14 4.81 -11.33 -1.87
C ALA A 14 3.28 -11.25 -1.72
N VAL A 15 2.71 -11.92 -0.71
CA VAL A 15 1.27 -11.85 -0.42
C VAL A 15 0.84 -10.43 -0.02
N MET A 16 1.64 -9.72 0.79
CA MET A 16 1.37 -8.32 1.11
C MET A 16 1.38 -7.43 -0.14
N CYS A 17 2.33 -7.62 -1.06
CA CYS A 17 2.39 -6.89 -2.32
C CYS A 17 1.16 -7.18 -3.20
N LEU A 18 0.75 -8.44 -3.33
CA LEU A 18 -0.47 -8.83 -4.03
C LEU A 18 -1.71 -8.17 -3.42
N GLN A 19 -1.77 -8.14 -2.09
CA GLN A 19 -2.87 -7.50 -1.38
C GLN A 19 -2.92 -5.99 -1.67
N LEU A 20 -1.78 -5.28 -1.63
CA LEU A 20 -1.73 -3.86 -2.00
C LEU A 20 -2.07 -3.62 -3.47
N LEU A 21 -1.57 -4.48 -4.36
CA LEU A 21 -1.77 -4.35 -5.80
C LEU A 21 -3.25 -4.46 -6.16
N TRP A 22 -3.94 -5.45 -5.62
CA TRP A 22 -5.35 -5.72 -5.94
C TRP A 22 -6.32 -4.95 -5.03
N GLN A 23 -5.84 -4.12 -4.10
CA GLN A 23 -6.69 -3.28 -3.27
C GLN A 23 -7.00 -1.98 -4.01
N HIS A 24 -8.25 -1.84 -4.45
CA HIS A 24 -8.71 -0.73 -5.28
C HIS A 24 -9.94 -0.02 -4.69
N PRO A 25 -9.86 0.56 -3.48
CA PRO A 25 -10.99 1.32 -2.97
C PRO A 25 -11.22 2.58 -3.84
N GLY A 26 -12.41 2.69 -4.44
CA GLY A 26 -12.89 3.94 -5.03
C GLY A 26 -12.35 4.31 -6.42
N LEU A 27 -11.89 3.34 -7.22
CA LEU A 27 -11.62 3.59 -8.64
C LEU A 27 -12.91 3.40 -9.44
N GLU A 28 -13.61 4.50 -9.73
CA GLU A 28 -14.88 4.53 -10.50
C GLU A 28 -14.75 3.91 -11.90
N THR A 29 -13.53 3.76 -12.43
CA THR A 29 -13.25 3.21 -13.76
C THR A 29 -13.07 1.69 -13.80
N ILE A 30 -13.18 0.98 -12.67
CA ILE A 30 -12.99 -0.48 -12.62
C ILE A 30 -14.33 -1.19 -12.83
N THR A 31 -14.37 -2.07 -13.84
CA THR A 31 -15.54 -2.90 -14.14
C THR A 31 -15.83 -3.92 -13.04
N ASP A 32 -17.09 -4.35 -12.92
CA ASP A 32 -17.50 -5.35 -11.93
C ASP A 32 -16.77 -6.70 -12.09
N GLU A 33 -16.44 -7.07 -13.33
CA GLU A 33 -15.64 -8.26 -13.62
C GLU A 33 -14.23 -8.13 -13.03
N THR A 34 -13.61 -6.95 -13.18
CA THR A 34 -12.28 -6.70 -12.62
C THR A 34 -12.32 -6.68 -11.09
N GLN A 35 -13.37 -6.14 -10.49
CA GLN A 35 -13.57 -6.20 -9.03
C GLN A 35 -13.70 -7.65 -8.53
N SER A 36 -14.43 -8.48 -9.29
CA SER A 36 -14.60 -9.91 -8.98
C SER A 36 -13.27 -10.67 -9.08
N ILE A 37 -12.50 -10.44 -10.14
CA ILE A 37 -11.17 -11.03 -10.32
C ILE A 37 -10.24 -10.59 -9.17
N SER A 38 -10.23 -9.29 -8.86
CA SER A 38 -9.46 -8.74 -7.75
C SER A 38 -9.80 -9.41 -6.42
N TYR A 39 -11.09 -9.63 -6.12
CA TYR A 39 -11.52 -10.38 -4.94
C TYR A 39 -11.00 -11.82 -4.94
N LEU A 40 -11.13 -12.54 -6.05
CA LEU A 40 -10.66 -13.92 -6.19
C LEU A 40 -9.13 -14.02 -6.02
N CYS A 41 -8.37 -13.12 -6.63
CA CYS A 41 -6.91 -13.09 -6.50
C CYS A 41 -6.48 -12.88 -5.04
N ARG A 42 -7.11 -11.96 -4.32
CA ARG A 42 -6.80 -11.74 -2.89
C ARG A 42 -7.19 -12.95 -2.04
N GLN A 43 -8.35 -13.53 -2.28
CA GLN A 43 -8.80 -14.73 -1.57
C GLN A 43 -7.82 -15.89 -1.78
N GLN A 44 -7.41 -16.14 -3.03
CA GLN A 44 -6.44 -17.17 -3.36
C GLN A 44 -5.09 -16.91 -2.67
N ALA A 45 -4.59 -15.67 -2.68
CA ALA A 45 -3.34 -15.34 -2.00
C ALA A 45 -3.39 -15.63 -0.48
N PHE A 46 -4.51 -15.35 0.19
CA PHE A 46 -4.67 -15.69 1.61
C PHE A 46 -4.81 -17.20 1.86
N ASN A 47 -5.43 -17.94 0.95
CA ASN A 47 -5.50 -19.40 1.03
C ASN A 47 -4.10 -20.02 0.90
N GLU A 48 -3.29 -19.53 -0.04
CA GLU A 48 -1.89 -19.95 -0.17
C GLU A 48 -1.06 -19.58 1.05
N LEU A 49 -1.31 -18.40 1.65
CA LEU A 49 -0.68 -18.01 2.91
C LEU A 49 -1.08 -18.92 4.08
N HIS A 50 -2.36 -19.31 4.15
CA HIS A 50 -2.84 -20.28 5.12
C HIS A 50 -2.16 -21.64 4.95
N TYR A 51 -2.06 -22.13 3.71
CA TYR A 51 -1.37 -23.37 3.38
C TYR A 51 0.12 -23.30 3.78
N TYR A 52 0.80 -22.20 3.44
CA TYR A 52 2.18 -21.94 3.82
C TYR A 52 2.38 -22.06 5.34
N TYR A 53 1.55 -21.39 6.14
CA TYR A 53 1.67 -21.47 7.60
C TYR A 53 1.38 -22.86 8.15
N THR A 54 0.28 -23.50 7.72
CA THR A 54 -0.18 -24.74 8.34
C THR A 54 0.55 -25.97 7.86
N GLN A 55 0.85 -26.05 6.56
CA GLN A 55 1.41 -27.26 5.93
C GLN A 55 2.93 -27.20 5.82
N GLN A 56 3.51 -26.03 5.49
CA GLN A 56 4.97 -25.92 5.33
C GLN A 56 5.67 -25.59 6.64
N LEU A 57 5.12 -24.67 7.43
CA LEU A 57 5.72 -24.25 8.71
C LEU A 57 5.17 -24.99 9.93
N GLY A 58 4.05 -25.70 9.81
CA GLY A 58 3.41 -26.39 10.93
C GLY A 58 2.84 -25.46 12.00
N ILE A 59 2.58 -24.20 11.66
CA ILE A 59 2.09 -23.17 12.59
C ILE A 59 0.56 -23.12 12.51
N SER A 60 -0.11 -23.53 13.60
CA SER A 60 -1.57 -23.51 13.69
C SER A 60 -2.11 -22.14 14.11
N ASN A 61 -1.44 -21.44 15.02
CA ASN A 61 -1.86 -20.13 15.54
C ASN A 61 -1.15 -18.95 14.86
N TYR A 62 -1.20 -18.89 13.53
CA TYR A 62 -0.60 -17.79 12.76
C TYR A 62 -1.48 -16.51 12.73
N ALA A 63 -2.67 -16.55 13.33
CA ALA A 63 -3.64 -15.45 13.31
C ALA A 63 -3.09 -14.14 13.88
N VAL A 64 -2.29 -14.22 14.96
CA VAL A 64 -1.64 -13.03 15.55
C VAL A 64 -0.70 -12.37 14.55
N ARG A 65 0.16 -13.16 13.89
CA ARG A 65 1.10 -12.67 12.88
C ARG A 65 0.37 -12.06 11.68
N LEU A 66 -0.70 -12.71 11.23
CA LEU A 66 -1.57 -12.17 10.18
C LEU A 66 -2.18 -10.82 10.58
N GLY A 67 -2.67 -10.70 11.81
CA GLY A 67 -3.20 -9.44 12.35
C GLY A 67 -2.17 -8.32 12.37
N GLU A 68 -0.92 -8.62 12.75
CA GLU A 68 0.17 -7.65 12.70
C GLU A 68 0.50 -7.20 11.27
N PHE A 69 0.45 -8.12 10.29
CA PHE A 69 0.61 -7.76 8.88
C PHE A 69 -0.53 -6.88 8.39
N MET A 70 -1.78 -7.18 8.73
CA MET A 70 -2.91 -6.32 8.35
C MET A 70 -2.80 -4.92 8.96
N ALA A 71 -2.35 -4.80 10.22
CA ALA A 71 -2.11 -3.50 10.85
C ALA A 71 -0.98 -2.71 10.16
N LEU A 72 0.09 -3.40 9.73
CA LEU A 72 1.15 -2.80 8.92
C LEU A 72 0.59 -2.28 7.58
N MET A 73 -0.22 -3.09 6.89
CA MET A 73 -0.81 -2.75 5.59
C MET A 73 -1.66 -1.49 5.66
N VAL A 74 -2.52 -1.35 6.67
CA VAL A 74 -3.31 -0.13 6.92
C VAL A 74 -2.39 1.08 7.16
N THR A 75 -1.26 0.90 7.84
CA THR A 75 -0.29 1.98 8.06
C THR A 75 0.38 2.42 6.76
N VAL A 76 0.71 1.47 5.88
CA VAL A 76 1.28 1.75 4.55
C VAL A 76 0.29 2.52 3.69
N GLU A 77 -0.98 2.10 3.66
CA GLU A 77 -2.04 2.78 2.90
C GLU A 77 -2.19 4.24 3.34
N LYS A 78 -2.24 4.50 4.65
CA LYS A 78 -2.28 5.87 5.21
C LYS A 78 -1.07 6.71 4.79
N TYR A 79 0.12 6.10 4.74
CA TYR A 79 1.33 6.79 4.29
C TYR A 79 1.29 7.12 2.80
N ILE A 80 0.77 6.22 1.97
CA ILE A 80 0.58 6.45 0.53
C ILE A 80 -0.38 7.63 0.30
N VAL A 81 -1.51 7.68 1.00
CA VAL A 81 -2.48 8.79 0.90
C VAL A 81 -1.81 10.12 1.26
N ARG A 82 -1.14 10.20 2.42
CA ARG A 82 -0.42 11.42 2.84
C ARG A 82 0.68 11.82 1.85
N ARG A 83 1.38 10.85 1.27
CA ARG A 83 2.41 11.12 0.26
C ARG A 83 1.79 11.72 -1.00
N LYS A 84 0.63 11.23 -1.45
CA LYS A 84 -0.12 11.82 -2.57
C LYS A 84 -0.52 13.26 -2.27
N GLU A 85 -1.06 13.54 -1.08
CA GLU A 85 -1.41 14.89 -0.64
C GLU A 85 -0.19 15.84 -0.65
N ASN A 86 0.93 15.39 -0.08
CA ASN A 86 2.18 16.17 -0.08
C ASN A 86 2.72 16.43 -1.49
N MET A 87 2.55 15.47 -2.42
CA MET A 87 2.96 15.64 -3.81
C MET A 87 2.13 16.73 -4.50
N ILE A 88 0.81 16.74 -4.28
CA ILE A 88 -0.10 17.77 -4.81
C ILE A 88 0.27 19.16 -4.28
N ILE A 89 0.53 19.27 -2.97
CA ILE A 89 0.99 20.52 -2.35
C ILE A 89 2.31 20.98 -2.99
N THR A 90 3.27 20.06 -3.14
CA THR A 90 4.57 20.39 -3.74
C THR A 90 4.42 20.86 -5.18
N GLU A 91 3.55 20.24 -5.97
CA GLU A 91 3.25 20.64 -7.34
C GLU A 91 2.61 22.04 -7.39
N LEU A 92 1.64 22.33 -6.51
CA LEU A 92 0.98 23.63 -6.42
C LEU A 92 1.98 24.78 -6.17
N PHE A 93 3.04 24.53 -5.40
CA PHE A 93 4.05 25.53 -5.02
C PHE A 93 5.38 25.38 -5.77
N SER A 94 5.45 24.52 -6.80
CA SER A 94 6.70 24.05 -7.41
C SER A 94 7.53 25.14 -8.12
N PRO A 95 6.92 26.23 -8.62
CA PRO A 95 7.52 27.52 -8.31
C PRO A 95 6.48 28.66 -8.26
N VAL A 96 6.40 29.35 -7.11
CA VAL A 96 6.30 30.81 -7.17
C VAL A 96 7.53 31.25 -7.94
N LYS A 97 7.39 31.41 -9.26
CA LYS A 97 8.37 32.13 -10.07
C LYS A 97 8.34 33.55 -9.50
N VAL A 98 9.22 33.86 -8.56
CA VAL A 98 9.56 35.25 -8.24
C VAL A 98 10.05 35.80 -9.56
N ASN A 99 9.18 36.55 -10.24
CA ASN A 99 9.50 37.15 -11.52
C ASN A 99 10.65 38.14 -11.26
N PRO A 100 11.85 37.94 -11.81
CA PRO A 100 12.96 38.86 -11.58
C PRO A 100 12.65 40.27 -12.12
N ALA A 101 11.65 40.43 -13.01
CA ALA A 101 11.15 41.74 -13.43
C ALA A 101 10.47 42.55 -12.30
N LEU A 102 9.99 41.89 -11.24
CA LEU A 102 9.45 42.57 -10.05
C LEU A 102 10.56 43.02 -9.08
N LEU A 103 11.78 42.46 -9.20
CA LEU A 103 12.94 42.84 -8.38
C LEU A 103 13.81 43.93 -9.04
N SER A 104 13.64 44.20 -10.33
CA SER A 104 14.30 45.29 -11.06
C SER A 104 13.50 46.60 -11.09
N ALA A 105 12.27 46.62 -10.56
CA ALA A 105 11.40 47.80 -10.52
C ALA A 105 11.53 48.63 -9.23
N THR A 106 12.44 48.25 -8.32
CA THR A 106 12.65 48.90 -7.00
C THR A 106 14.06 49.47 -6.82
N ARG A 107 14.77 49.83 -7.89
CA ARG A 107 16.01 50.62 -7.82
C ARG A 107 16.00 51.80 -8.78
#